data_AF-A0A3M3AJR0-F1
#
_entry.id   AF-A0A3M3AJR0-F1
#
_cell.length_a   1.000
_cell.length_b   1.000
_cell.length_c   1.000
_cell.angle_alpha   90.00
_cell.angle_beta   90.00
_cell.angle_gamma   90.00
#
_symmetry.space_group_name_H-M   'P 1'
#
loop_
_entity.id
_entity.type
_entity.pdbx_description
1 polymer ?
#
loop_
_entity_poly.entity_id
_entity_poly.type
_entity_poly.pdbx_seq_one_letter_code
_entity_poly.pdbx_strand_id
1 'polypeptide(L)'
;MHVNGNKPAWNVNVSGKGMVLEREGLAPLALPYVEEKLPDGSFSVSSEANNQRIEIWVAPQRCVDSVNGSVQHLTAELRINGQAQRGCGYYGGSRDE
;
A
#
# COMPACT_ATOMS: atom_id res chain seq x y z
N MET A 1 -2.21 8.24 -2.59
CA MET A 1 -1.25 7.51 -1.74
C MET A 1 -0.38 6.62 -2.61
N HIS A 2 0.92 6.59 -2.34
CA HIS A 2 1.85 5.62 -2.90
C HIS A 2 2.56 4.88 -1.77
N VAL A 3 2.58 3.55 -1.84
CA VAL A 3 3.31 2.68 -0.90
C VAL A 3 4.06 1.61 -1.69
N ASN A 4 5.22 1.20 -1.22
CA ASN A 4 6.04 0.19 -1.87
C ASN A 4 6.85 -0.63 -0.87
N GLY A 5 7.30 -1.81 -1.30
CA GLY A 5 8.23 -2.65 -0.55
C GLY A 5 9.22 -3.31 -1.50
N ASN A 6 10.35 -3.78 -0.96
CA ASN A 6 11.51 -4.19 -1.78
C ASN A 6 11.85 -5.69 -1.67
N LYS A 7 11.24 -6.44 -0.75
CA LYS A 7 11.57 -7.87 -0.51
C LYS A 7 10.31 -8.69 -0.16
N PRO A 8 9.57 -9.20 -1.16
CA PRO A 8 9.76 -9.00 -2.61
C PRO A 8 9.36 -7.60 -3.06
N ALA A 9 9.70 -7.22 -4.29
CA ALA A 9 9.40 -5.89 -4.81
C ALA A 9 7.92 -5.74 -5.22
N TRP A 10 7.28 -4.70 -4.69
CA TRP A 10 5.89 -4.36 -5.00
C TRP A 10 5.66 -2.85 -4.85
N ASN A 11 4.66 -2.33 -5.57
CA ASN A 11 4.15 -0.98 -5.33
C ASN A 11 2.62 -0.94 -5.47
N VAL A 12 2.00 -0.05 -4.70
CA VAL A 12 0.58 0.22 -4.76
C VAL A 12 0.36 1.72 -4.88
N ASN A 13 -0.42 2.11 -5.89
CA ASN A 13 -0.92 3.46 -6.07
C ASN A 13 -2.43 3.46 -5.81
N VAL A 14 -2.88 4.28 -4.85
CA VAL A 14 -4.30 4.49 -4.54
C VAL A 14 -4.67 5.94 -4.84
N SER A 15 -5.69 6.12 -5.67
CA SER A 15 -6.22 7.41 -6.08
C SER A 15 -7.74 7.36 -6.23
N GLY A 16 -8.38 8.51 -6.47
CA GLY A 16 -9.81 8.55 -6.76
C GLY A 16 -10.25 7.76 -8.02
N LYS A 17 -9.30 7.28 -8.84
CA LYS A 17 -9.57 6.42 -10.00
C LYS A 17 -9.52 4.93 -9.70
N GLY A 18 -9.09 4.54 -8.51
CA GLY A 18 -8.90 3.14 -8.12
C GLY A 18 -7.53 2.86 -7.53
N MET A 19 -7.26 1.57 -7.33
CA MET A 19 -6.02 1.03 -6.83
C MET A 19 -5.28 0.29 -7.94
N VAL A 20 -3.96 0.49 -8.06
CA VAL A 20 -3.10 -0.28 -8.97
C VAL A 20 -2.01 -0.95 -8.15
N LEU A 21 -1.94 -2.28 -8.23
CA LEU A 21 -0.90 -3.12 -7.63
C LEU A 21 0.07 -3.60 -8.72
N GLU A 22 1.34 -3.30 -8.53
CA GLU A 22 2.44 -3.79 -9.36
C GLU A 22 3.36 -4.68 -8.52
N ARG A 23 3.84 -5.77 -9.14
CA ARG A 23 4.70 -6.78 -8.52
C ARG A 23 5.75 -7.21 -9.52
N GLU A 24 6.93 -7.56 -9.02
CA GLU A 24 8.02 -8.03 -9.85
C GLU A 24 7.60 -9.24 -10.72
N GLY A 25 7.82 -9.12 -12.03
CA GLY A 25 7.51 -10.18 -12.99
C GLY A 25 6.03 -10.42 -13.30
N LEU A 26 5.11 -9.60 -12.78
CA LEU A 26 3.66 -9.73 -13.02
C LEU A 26 3.09 -8.48 -13.70
N ALA A 27 2.02 -8.67 -14.47
CA ALA A 27 1.30 -7.55 -15.06
C ALA A 27 0.64 -6.68 -13.97
N PRO A 28 0.58 -5.34 -14.15
CA PRO A 28 -0.12 -4.44 -13.24
C PRO A 28 -1.58 -4.84 -13.08
N LEU A 29 -2.06 -4.80 -11.84
CA LEU A 29 -3.41 -5.20 -11.48
C LEU A 29 -4.20 -3.98 -10.99
N ALA A 30 -5.12 -3.50 -11.82
CA ALA A 30 -6.05 -2.43 -11.48
C ALA A 30 -7.30 -3.00 -10.77
N LEU A 31 -7.67 -2.39 -9.65
CA LEU A 31 -8.64 -2.93 -8.70
C LEU A 31 -9.59 -1.83 -8.19
N PRO A 32 -10.89 -2.12 -8.04
CA PRO A 32 -11.73 -1.32 -7.15
C PRO A 32 -11.25 -1.54 -5.71
N TYR A 33 -11.50 -0.57 -4.83
CA TYR A 33 -11.11 -0.69 -3.43
C TYR A 33 -12.15 -0.12 -2.48
N VAL A 34 -12.11 -0.61 -1.24
CA VAL A 34 -12.75 0.00 -0.08
C VAL A 34 -11.65 0.53 0.83
N GLU A 35 -11.84 1.74 1.35
CA GLU A 35 -10.95 2.34 2.35
C GLU A 35 -11.67 2.38 3.69
N GLU A 36 -11.04 1.86 4.74
CA GLU A 36 -11.54 1.89 6.11
C GLU A 36 -10.55 2.65 7.00
N LYS A 37 -11.03 3.68 7.70
CA LYS A 37 -10.21 4.49 8.61
C LYS A 37 -10.31 3.95 10.02
N LEU A 38 -9.19 3.97 10.75
CA LEU A 38 -9.07 3.54 12.13
C LEU A 38 -8.95 4.74 13.08
N PRO A 39 -9.30 4.59 14.37
CA PRO A 39 -9.29 5.70 15.33
C PRO A 39 -7.90 6.31 15.61
N ASP A 40 -6.82 5.57 15.35
CA ASP A 40 -5.43 5.99 15.56
C ASP A 40 -4.83 6.75 14.36
N GLY A 41 -5.64 7.05 13.33
CA GLY A 41 -5.19 7.68 12.09
C GLY A 41 -4.64 6.68 11.07
N SER A 42 -4.51 5.41 11.43
CA SER A 42 -4.23 4.33 10.50
C SER A 42 -5.45 4.08 9.60
N PHE A 43 -5.25 3.40 8.49
CA PHE A 43 -6.34 2.99 7.60
C PHE A 43 -5.97 1.73 6.84
N SER A 44 -6.96 1.05 6.31
CA SER A 44 -6.78 -0.06 5.39
C SER A 44 -7.41 0.25 4.03
N VAL A 45 -6.79 -0.28 2.98
CA VAL A 45 -7.34 -0.31 1.63
C VAL A 45 -7.47 -1.77 1.23
N SER A 46 -8.66 -2.22 0.86
CA SER A 46 -8.91 -3.63 0.53
C SER A 46 -9.64 -3.81 -0.80
N SER A 47 -9.39 -4.96 -1.43
CA SER A 47 -10.06 -5.39 -2.65
C SER A 47 -10.22 -6.91 -2.64
N GLU A 48 -11.41 -7.38 -3.00
CA GLU A 48 -11.68 -8.79 -3.27
C GLU A 48 -12.05 -8.94 -4.75
N ALA A 49 -11.06 -9.31 -5.56
CA ALA A 49 -11.22 -9.48 -7.00
C ALA A 49 -10.28 -10.57 -7.53
N ASN A 50 -10.62 -11.16 -8.67
CA ASN A 50 -9.79 -12.16 -9.36
C ASN A 50 -9.37 -13.33 -8.45
N ASN A 51 -10.25 -13.77 -7.55
CA ASN A 51 -9.99 -14.83 -6.56
C ASN A 51 -8.83 -14.51 -5.60
N GLN A 52 -8.53 -13.23 -5.39
CA GLN A 52 -7.53 -12.76 -4.44
C GLN A 52 -8.17 -11.75 -3.47
N ARG A 53 -7.81 -11.87 -2.19
CA ARG A 53 -8.04 -10.83 -1.20
C ARG A 53 -6.76 -10.05 -1.02
N ILE A 54 -6.82 -8.77 -1.36
CA ILE A 54 -5.70 -7.83 -1.28
C ILE A 54 -6.04 -6.81 -0.22
N GLU A 55 -5.13 -6.61 0.72
CA GLU A 55 -5.27 -5.62 1.79
C GLU A 55 -3.97 -4.83 1.92
N ILE A 56 -4.07 -3.54 2.18
CA ILE A 56 -2.95 -2.66 2.47
C ILE A 56 -3.28 -1.99 3.79
N TRP A 57 -2.51 -2.29 4.83
CA TRP A 57 -2.60 -1.66 6.13
C TRP A 57 -1.58 -0.53 6.21
N VAL A 58 -2.02 0.66 6.58
CA VAL A 58 -1.19 1.88 6.56
C VAL A 58 -1.31 2.59 7.89
N ALA A 59 -0.17 2.98 8.46
CA ALA A 59 -0.11 3.77 9.68
C ALA A 59 0.79 5.01 9.48
N PRO A 60 0.43 6.17 10.05
CA PRO A 60 1.20 7.41 9.98
C PRO A 60 2.43 7.34 10.89
N GLN A 61 3.40 6.54 10.49
CA GLN A 61 4.63 6.29 11.23
C GLN A 61 5.84 6.44 10.31
N ARG A 62 6.92 7.03 10.84
CA ARG A 62 8.20 7.16 10.13
C ARG A 62 8.69 5.79 9.68
N CYS A 63 8.94 5.65 8.39
CA CYS A 63 9.44 4.44 7.76
C CYS A 63 10.76 4.74 7.03
N VAL A 64 11.74 3.85 7.15
CA VAL A 64 13.02 3.96 6.45
C VAL A 64 13.14 2.80 5.50
N ASP A 65 13.28 3.09 4.21
CA ASP A 65 13.45 2.09 3.18
C ASP A 65 14.80 1.36 3.38
N SER A 66 14.73 0.04 3.58
CA SER A 66 15.91 -0.78 3.89
C SER A 66 16.91 -0.94 2.73
N VAL A 67 16.54 -0.56 1.51
CA VAL A 67 17.36 -0.70 0.30
C VAL A 67 18.09 0.60 -0.03
N ASN A 68 17.40 1.74 -0.01
CA ASN A 68 17.98 3.03 -0.41
C ASN A 68 18.12 4.04 0.74
N GLY A 69 17.60 3.73 1.94
CA GLY A 69 17.68 4.61 3.11
C GLY A 69 16.73 5.81 3.07
N SER A 70 15.84 5.90 2.08
CA SER A 70 14.87 6.99 2.00
C SER A 70 13.91 6.96 3.19
N VAL A 71 13.57 8.14 3.70
CA VAL A 71 12.66 8.31 4.82
C VAL A 71 11.29 8.68 4.26
N GLN A 72 10.27 7.98 4.72
CA GLN A 72 8.87 8.17 4.37
C GLN A 72 8.04 8.32 5.64
N HIS A 73 6.83 8.87 5.51
CA HIS A 73 5.96 9.21 6.65
C HIS A 73 4.88 8.14 6.93
N LEU A 74 4.82 7.09 6.11
CA LEU A 74 3.91 5.97 6.31
C LEU A 74 4.67 4.65 6.37
N THR A 75 4.27 3.80 7.31
CA THR A 75 4.53 2.36 7.25
C THR A 75 3.37 1.67 6.55
N ALA A 76 3.68 0.69 5.70
CA ALA A 76 2.69 -0.07 4.97
C ALA A 76 2.90 -1.58 5.10
N GLU A 77 1.82 -2.34 5.10
CA GLU A 77 1.84 -3.80 5.00
C GLU A 77 0.84 -4.25 3.93
N LEU A 78 1.38 -4.80 2.83
CA LEU A 78 0.60 -5.46 1.78
C LEU A 78 0.32 -6.90 2.20
N ARG A 79 -0.94 -7.31 2.22
CA ARG A 79 -1.36 -8.71 2.39
C ARG A 79 -2.04 -9.20 1.13
N ILE A 80 -1.56 -10.30 0.57
CA ILE A 80 -2.22 -11.01 -0.53
C ILE A 80 -2.58 -12.40 -0.01
N ASN A 81 -3.88 -12.69 0.07
CA ASN A 81 -4.38 -13.94 0.65
C ASN A 81 -3.76 -14.25 2.02
N GLY A 82 -3.62 -13.21 2.85
CA GLY A 82 -3.03 -13.30 4.20
C GLY A 82 -1.50 -13.29 4.26
N GLN A 83 -0.79 -13.34 3.13
CA GLN A 83 0.68 -13.25 3.13
C GLN A 83 1.15 -11.80 3.19
N ALA A 84 1.73 -11.41 4.32
CA ALA A 84 2.15 -10.04 4.62
C ALA A 84 3.54 -9.69 4.09
N GLN A 85 3.67 -8.48 3.54
CA GLN A 85 4.90 -7.90 3.04
C GLN A 85 4.98 -6.42 3.45
N ARG A 86 6.09 -6.03 4.06
CA ARG A 86 6.25 -4.67 4.61
C ARG A 86 6.80 -3.69 3.59
N GLY A 87 6.44 -2.43 3.78
CA GLY A 87 6.78 -1.33 2.90
C GLY A 87 6.71 0.03 3.58
N CYS A 88 7.04 1.06 2.82
CA CYS A 88 6.96 2.46 3.22
C CYS A 88 6.10 3.24 2.21
N GLY A 89 5.66 4.45 2.56
CA GLY A 89 4.99 5.32 1.58
C GLY A 89 4.62 6.72 2.06
N TYR A 90 3.82 7.38 1.23
CA TYR A 90 3.38 8.76 1.42
C TYR A 90 1.96 8.99 0.85
N TYR A 91 1.23 9.96 1.39
CA TYR A 91 -0.17 10.23 1.01
C TYR A 91 -0.33 10.75 -0.43
N GLY A 92 0.72 11.37 -0.99
CA GLY A 92 0.70 12.03 -2.31
C GLY A 92 0.08 13.42 -2.21
N GLY A 93 0.52 14.37 -3.05
CA GLY A 93 0.25 15.82 -2.90
C GLY A 93 -1.21 16.29 -3.04
N SER A 94 -2.20 15.40 -3.04
CA SER A 94 -3.62 15.73 -3.04
C SER A 94 -4.36 15.27 -1.78
N ARG A 95 -3.63 14.76 -0.79
CA ARG A 95 -4.15 14.36 0.52
C ARG A 95 -3.38 15.17 1.57
N ASP A 96 -4.05 16.18 2.12
CA ASP A 96 -3.59 16.86 3.33
C ASP A 96 -3.88 16.00 4.57
N GLU A 97 -3.03 16.18 5.58
CA GLU A 97 -2.98 15.47 6.87
C GLU A 97 -4.27 15.62 7.71
#